data_AF-A0A819NG91-F1
#
_entry.id   AF-A0A819NG91-F1
#
_cell.length_a   1.000
_cell.length_b   1.000
_cell.length_c   1.000
_cell.angle_alpha   90.00
_cell.angle_beta   90.00
_cell.angle_gamma   90.00
#
_symmetry.space_group_name_H-M   'P 1'
#
loop_
_entity.id
_entity.type
_entity.pdbx_description
1 polymer ?
#
loop_
_entity_poly.entity_id
_entity_poly.type
_entity_poly.pdbx_seq_one_letter_code
_entity_poly.pdbx_strand_id
1 'polypeptide(L)'
;METIKYYSNLWEETNENYSDPRTSDLFMMDSPIPSTLICLGYLIVVWMGPTFMANRPAYNIRQLLLVYNVFMVALSGYLFYE
;
A
#
# COMPACT_ATOMS: atom_id res chain seq x y z
N MET A 1 -19.70 -9.98 -18.89
CA MET A 1 -20.26 -10.48 -17.61
C MET A 1 -19.63 -11.81 -17.21
N GLU A 2 -19.38 -12.72 -18.14
CA GLU A 2 -18.79 -14.04 -17.84
C GLU A 2 -17.33 -14.00 -17.40
N THR A 3 -16.50 -13.12 -17.99
CA THR A 3 -15.09 -12.99 -17.63
C THR A 3 -14.89 -12.53 -16.19
N ILE A 4 -15.65 -11.51 -15.74
CA ILE A 4 -15.58 -11.01 -14.36
C ILE A 4 -15.97 -12.12 -13.37
N LYS A 5 -17.02 -12.87 -13.67
CA LYS A 5 -17.45 -14.02 -12.85
C LYS A 5 -16.40 -15.14 -12.83
N TYR A 6 -15.71 -15.37 -13.95
CA TYR A 6 -14.63 -16.35 -14.02
C TYR A 6 -13.46 -15.97 -13.10
N TYR A 7 -13.02 -14.71 -13.13
CA TYR A 7 -11.95 -14.24 -12.25
C TYR A 7 -12.37 -14.23 -10.77
N SER A 8 -13.58 -13.81 -10.43
CA SER A 8 -14.04 -13.83 -9.03
C SER A 8 -14.07 -15.25 -8.46
N ASN A 9 -14.59 -16.21 -9.22
CA ASN A 9 -14.65 -17.61 -8.80
C ASN A 9 -13.25 -18.21 -8.67
N LEU A 10 -12.33 -17.87 -9.57
CA LEU A 10 -10.93 -18.28 -9.49
C LEU A 10 -10.26 -17.71 -8.23
N TRP A 11 -10.51 -16.44 -7.91
CA TRP A 11 -9.98 -15.80 -6.70
C TRP A 11 -10.50 -16.47 -5.44
N GLU A 12 -11.81 -16.72 -5.35
CA GLU A 12 -12.43 -17.44 -4.23
C GLU A 12 -11.83 -18.84 -4.08
N GLU A 13 -11.70 -19.60 -5.18
CA GLU A 13 -11.09 -20.93 -5.16
C GLU A 13 -9.63 -20.90 -4.69
N THR A 14 -8.83 -19.90 -5.10
CA THR A 14 -7.45 -19.77 -4.63
C THR A 14 -7.36 -19.36 -3.17
N ASN A 15 -8.25 -18.48 -2.71
CA ASN A 15 -8.27 -18.05 -1.32
C ASN A 15 -8.68 -19.19 -0.39
N GLU A 16 -9.69 -19.97 -0.74
CA GLU A 16 -10.13 -21.11 0.06
C GLU A 16 -9.08 -22.23 0.14
N ASN A 17 -8.36 -22.50 -0.96
CA ASN A 17 -7.41 -23.62 -1.01
C ASN A 17 -5.99 -23.28 -0.52
N TYR A 18 -5.55 -22.02 -0.63
CA TYR A 18 -4.16 -21.65 -0.38
C TYR A 18 -3.95 -20.49 0.60
N SER A 19 -4.99 -19.75 0.99
CA SER A 19 -4.84 -18.62 1.91
C SER A 19 -4.75 -19.08 3.37
N ASP A 20 -3.94 -18.41 4.18
CA ASP A 20 -3.88 -18.66 5.62
C ASP A 20 -5.05 -17.94 6.31
N PRO A 21 -5.99 -18.69 6.94
CA PRO A 21 -7.18 -18.13 7.58
C PRO A 21 -6.85 -17.22 8.78
N ARG A 22 -5.62 -17.24 9.31
CA ARG A 22 -5.19 -16.33 10.38
C ARG A 22 -4.94 -14.91 9.88
N THR A 23 -4.81 -14.75 8.57
CA THR A 23 -4.41 -13.50 7.92
C THR A 23 -5.50 -12.93 7.01
N SER A 24 -6.62 -13.64 6.84
CA SER A 24 -7.74 -13.22 5.98
C SER A 24 -8.37 -11.90 6.41
N ASP A 25 -8.46 -11.68 7.73
CA ASP A 25 -9.13 -10.50 8.30
C ASP A 25 -8.19 -9.28 8.40
N LEU A 26 -6.94 -9.43 7.98
CA LEU A 26 -5.98 -8.35 8.02
C LEU A 26 -6.29 -7.30 6.94
N PHE A 27 -6.06 -6.04 7.29
CA PHE A 27 -6.29 -4.92 6.39
C PHE A 27 -5.51 -5.11 5.07
N MET A 28 -6.21 -4.98 3.94
CA MET A 28 -5.69 -5.17 2.57
C MET A 28 -5.35 -6.62 2.15
N MET A 29 -5.68 -7.65 2.94
CA MET A 29 -5.44 -9.06 2.59
C MET A 29 -6.62 -9.76 1.91
N ASP A 30 -7.81 -9.16 1.92
CA ASP A 30 -9.02 -9.72 1.29
C ASP A 30 -8.93 -9.82 -0.25
N SER A 31 -8.26 -8.86 -0.89
CA SER A 31 -8.08 -8.83 -2.33
C SER A 31 -6.79 -8.09 -2.73
N PRO A 32 -6.12 -8.46 -3.84
CA PRO A 32 -4.97 -7.71 -4.37
C PRO A 32 -5.38 -6.42 -5.10
N ILE A 33 -6.67 -6.17 -5.31
CA ILE A 33 -7.17 -4.96 -5.96
C ILE A 33 -6.84 -3.68 -5.16
N PRO A 34 -7.14 -3.58 -3.85
CA PRO A 34 -6.80 -2.38 -3.07
C PRO A 34 -5.30 -2.07 -3.04
N SER A 35 -4.44 -3.08 -2.91
CA SER A 35 -2.98 -2.87 -2.89
C SER A 35 -2.43 -2.40 -4.24
N THR A 36 -2.90 -3.00 -5.34
CA THR A 36 -2.51 -2.56 -6.69
C THR A 36 -3.00 -1.14 -7.00
N LEU A 37 -4.19 -0.75 -6.54
CA LEU A 37 -4.70 0.62 -6.71
C LEU A 37 -3.82 1.65 -6.00
N ILE A 38 -3.37 1.36 -4.77
CA ILE A 38 -2.46 2.24 -4.02
C ILE A 38 -1.12 2.38 -4.74
N CYS A 39 -0.56 1.27 -5.24
CA CYS A 39 0.68 1.29 -6.02
C CYS A 39 0.55 2.14 -7.29
N LEU A 40 -0.55 1.99 -8.03
CA LEU A 40 -0.81 2.82 -9.22
C LEU A 40 -0.96 4.29 -8.86
N GLY A 41 -1.68 4.60 -7.77
CA GLY A 41 -1.81 5.96 -7.24
C GLY A 41 -0.45 6.57 -6.91
N TYR A 42 0.44 5.82 -6.26
CA TYR A 42 1.81 6.25 -5.98
C TYR A 42 2.60 6.58 -7.26
N LEU A 43 2.56 5.71 -8.28
CA LEU A 43 3.25 5.95 -9.54
C LEU A 43 2.75 7.21 -10.26
N ILE A 44 1.44 7.43 -10.23
CA ILE A 44 0.82 8.65 -10.78
C ILE A 44 1.34 9.91 -10.07
N VAL A 45 1.41 9.89 -8.74
CA VAL A 45 1.95 11.00 -7.94
C VAL A 45 3.42 11.26 -8.26
N VAL A 46 4.24 10.21 -8.37
CA VAL A 46 5.67 10.34 -8.73
C VAL A 46 5.85 10.95 -10.11
N TRP A 47 5.01 10.56 -11.08
CA TRP A 47 5.07 11.11 -12.43
C TRP A 47 4.60 12.57 -12.49
N MET A 48 3.55 12.94 -11.75
CA MET A 48 3.03 14.32 -11.72
C MET A 48 3.83 15.26 -10.80
N GLY A 49 4.55 14.72 -9.82
CA GLY A 49 5.29 15.49 -8.80
C GLY A 49 6.26 16.53 -9.37
N PRO A 50 7.16 16.17 -10.32
CA PRO A 50 8.10 17.11 -10.92
C PRO A 50 7.41 18.27 -11.65
N THR A 51 6.36 17.97 -12.42
CA THR A 51 5.57 18.98 -13.14
C THR A 51 4.89 19.96 -12.18
N PHE A 52 4.39 19.45 -11.04
CA PHE A 52 3.77 20.29 -10.02
C PHE A 52 4.78 21.16 -9.25
N MET A 53 5.98 20.64 -9.01
CA MET A 53 7.06 21.36 -8.31
C MET A 53 7.86 22.30 -9.21
N ALA A 54 7.73 22.21 -10.54
CA ALA A 54 8.50 23.03 -11.48
C ALA A 54 8.36 24.54 -11.27
N ASN A 55 7.20 25.01 -10.80
CA ASN A 55 6.90 26.43 -10.60
C ASN A 55 6.84 26.85 -9.12
N ARG A 56 7.34 26.01 -8.19
CA ARG A 56 7.24 26.26 -6.74
C ARG A 56 8.57 26.02 -6.02
N PRO A 57 8.92 26.86 -5.03
CA PRO A 57 10.09 26.61 -4.19
C PRO A 57 9.88 25.36 -3.31
N ALA A 58 10.98 24.72 -2.92
CA ALA A 58 10.94 23.54 -2.06
C ALA A 58 10.27 23.83 -0.71
N TYR A 59 9.40 22.93 -0.27
CA TYR A 59 8.74 23.03 1.03
C TYR A 59 9.71 22.69 2.17
N ASN A 60 9.69 23.47 3.26
CA ASN A 60 10.43 23.13 4.47
C ASN A 60 9.67 22.09 5.30
N ILE A 61 9.87 20.82 4.96
CA ILE A 61 9.26 19.66 5.63
C ILE A 61 10.18 19.02 6.68
N ARG A 62 11.21 19.73 7.15
CA ARG A 62 12.25 19.20 8.04
C ARG A 62 11.70 18.63 9.35
N GLN A 63 10.80 19.37 10.02
CA GLN A 63 10.20 18.91 11.27
C GLN A 63 9.33 17.67 11.07
N LEU A 64 8.55 17.65 9.99
CA LEU A 64 7.71 16.51 9.63
C LEU A 64 8.55 15.26 9.30
N LEU A 65 9.64 15.41 8.55
CA LEU A 65 10.62 14.35 8.28
C LEU A 65 11.27 13.82 9.56
N LEU A 66 11.60 14.70 10.51
CA LEU A 66 12.18 14.27 11.79
C LEU A 66 11.21 13.40 12.58
N VAL A 67 9.95 13.86 12.72
CA VAL A 67 8.90 13.08 13.41
C VAL A 67 8.65 11.74 12.71
N TYR A 68 8.56 11.75 11.38
CA TYR A 68 8.39 10.54 10.58
C TYR A 68 9.51 9.52 10.83
N ASN A 69 10.78 9.93 10.76
CA ASN A 69 11.90 9.02 10.93
C ASN A 69 11.99 8.46 12.37
N VAL A 70 11.71 9.28 13.40
CA VAL A 70 11.68 8.81 14.78
C VAL A 70 10.61 7.73 14.96
N PHE A 71 9.41 7.97 14.43
CA PHE A 71 8.32 7.00 14.48
C PHE A 71 8.69 5.71 13.73
N MET A 72 9.32 5.83 12.57
CA MET A 72 9.78 4.70 11.78
C MET A 72 10.79 3.83 12.55
N VAL A 73 11.79 4.44 13.18
CA VAL A 73 12.77 3.72 14.02
C VAL A 73 12.11 3.07 15.22
N ALA A 74 11.17 3.75 15.89
CA ALA A 74 10.42 3.17 17.01
C ALA A 74 9.61 1.94 16.59
N LEU A 75 8.91 2.00 15.46
CA LEU A 75 8.16 0.87 14.92
C LEU A 75 9.08 -0.28 14.48
N SER A 76 10.19 0.01 13.80
CA SER A 76 11.17 -1.03 13.46
C SER A 76 11.79 -1.68 14.71
N GLY A 77 12.03 -0.90 15.76
CA GLY A 77 12.48 -1.42 17.04
C GLY A 77 11.44 -2.32 17.72
N TYR A 78 10.16 -1.94 17.67
CA TYR A 78 9.06 -2.77 18.17
C TYR A 78 8.98 -4.11 17.40
N LEU A 79 8.99 -4.06 16.07
CA LEU A 79 8.96 -5.25 15.21
C LEU A 79 10.19 -6.16 15.36
N PHE A 80 11.30 -5.65 15.85
CA PHE A 80 12.49 -6.46 16.14
C PHE A 80 12.41 -7.14 17.51
N TYR A 81 11.71 -6.52 18.46
CA TYR A 81 11.50 -7.08 19.78
C TYR A 81 10.40 -8.16 19.77
N GLU A 82 9.32 -7.90 19.04
CA GLU A 82 8.25 -8.87 18.75
C GLU A 82 8.77 -10.03 17.87
#